data_AF-A0A2G5LBG0-F1
#
_entry.id   AF-A0A2G5LBG0-F1
#
_cell.length_a   1.000
_cell.length_b   1.000
_cell.length_c   1.000
_cell.angle_alpha   90.00
_cell.angle_beta   90.00
_cell.angle_gamma   90.00
#
_symmetry.space_group_name_H-M   'P 1'
#
loop_
_entity.id
_entity.type
_entity.pdbx_description
1 polymer ?
#
loop_
_entity_poly.entity_id
_entity_poly.type
_entity_poly.pdbx_seq_one_letter_code
_entity_poly.pdbx_strand_id
1 'polypeptide(L)'
;MKNLVSIILILWVVSTRAQIPTVVNDPQANSSLVTRISQGAAQVKNGITQIKLLKDAKEIVSKVNTVLRDVNEIEEIYTIQTKILNNSTRSVKKIRDTKLFTTKELNNINKSYNLVLDNAIKSLDALDKLLTNNLFKMDDAERLKFIKELKRELQQSYVATQVLYTKYINMAEQRARKQIFAKTSNL
;
A
#
# COMPACT_ATOMS: atom_id res chain seq x y z
N MET A 1 26.61 50.62 -27.89
CA MET A 1 25.45 49.72 -27.98
C MET A 1 25.18 49.18 -26.59
N LYS A 2 23.99 49.49 -26.03
CA LYS A 2 23.21 48.78 -24.99
C LYS A 2 24.02 48.24 -23.79
N ASN A 3 24.09 48.99 -22.68
CA ASN A 3 23.26 48.83 -21.45
C ASN A 3 23.47 47.43 -20.81
N LEU A 4 23.92 47.21 -19.56
CA LEU A 4 23.93 47.90 -18.26
C LEU A 4 25.09 47.26 -17.43
N VAL A 5 26.02 47.94 -16.76
CA VAL A 5 25.95 48.80 -15.56
C VAL A 5 25.24 48.17 -14.34
N SER A 6 26.03 48.05 -13.26
CA SER A 6 25.73 47.87 -11.83
C SER A 6 25.26 46.49 -11.35
N ILE A 7 26.07 45.69 -10.63
CA ILE A 7 26.82 45.90 -9.37
C ILE A 7 25.92 46.10 -8.14
N ILE A 8 25.79 44.99 -7.39
CA ILE A 8 25.86 44.83 -5.92
C ILE A 8 24.92 45.69 -5.06
N LEU A 9 24.04 45.04 -4.29
CA LEU A 9 23.85 45.32 -2.86
C LEU A 9 22.98 44.26 -2.16
N ILE A 10 23.56 43.64 -1.12
CA ILE A 10 22.98 43.35 0.20
C ILE A 10 22.01 42.15 0.39
N LEU A 11 22.53 41.17 1.14
CA LEU A 11 21.85 40.37 2.16
C LEU A 11 20.80 41.19 2.93
N TRP A 12 19.52 40.82 2.94
CA TRP A 12 18.72 40.95 4.16
C TRP A 12 17.60 39.91 4.21
N VAL A 13 17.61 39.19 5.32
CA VAL A 13 16.55 38.35 5.89
C VAL A 13 15.26 39.19 6.07
N VAL A 14 14.12 38.51 6.25
CA VAL A 14 12.74 38.97 6.60
C VAL A 14 11.81 38.58 5.44
N SER A 15 10.77 37.78 5.60
CA SER A 15 9.93 37.44 6.75
C SER A 15 9.21 36.13 6.46
N THR A 16 8.88 35.43 7.54
CA THR A 16 7.76 34.49 7.60
C THR A 16 6.56 35.01 6.82
N ARG A 17 6.30 34.44 5.64
CA ARG A 17 4.92 34.19 5.25
C ARG A 17 4.68 32.72 5.49
N ALA A 18 4.05 32.46 6.63
CA ALA A 18 3.15 31.34 6.75
C ALA A 18 2.19 31.42 5.56
N GLN A 19 2.55 30.77 4.46
CA GLN A 19 1.53 30.22 3.59
C GLN A 19 0.89 29.15 4.47
N ILE A 20 -0.22 29.52 5.12
CA ILE A 20 -1.24 28.54 5.48
C ILE A 20 -1.43 27.76 4.18
N PRO A 21 -1.04 26.48 4.10
CA PRO A 21 -1.47 25.69 2.98
C PRO A 21 -2.99 25.75 3.10
N THR A 22 -3.64 26.46 2.17
CA THR A 22 -4.98 26.07 1.80
C THR A 22 -4.90 24.56 1.67
N VAL A 23 -5.81 23.84 2.33
CA VAL A 23 -5.87 22.39 2.24
C VAL A 23 -6.23 22.02 0.80
N VAL A 24 -5.26 22.14 -0.12
CA VAL A 24 -5.30 21.56 -1.45
C VAL A 24 -5.15 20.07 -1.24
N ASN A 25 -6.25 19.45 -0.83
CA ASN A 25 -6.49 18.05 -1.05
C ASN A 25 -6.37 17.85 -2.56
N ASP A 26 -5.18 17.49 -3.06
CA ASP A 26 -5.03 17.03 -4.45
C ASP A 26 -5.96 15.82 -4.62
N PRO A 27 -7.10 15.96 -5.33
CA PRO A 27 -8.06 14.86 -5.44
C PRO A 27 -7.41 13.65 -6.13
N GLN A 28 -6.43 13.89 -7.01
CA GLN A 28 -5.73 12.87 -7.79
C GLN A 28 -4.94 11.85 -6.95
N ALA A 29 -4.23 12.29 -5.91
CA ALA A 29 -3.41 11.39 -5.09
C ALA A 29 -4.28 10.56 -4.14
N ASN A 30 -5.34 11.16 -3.59
CA ASN A 30 -6.27 10.46 -2.71
C ASN A 30 -7.25 9.57 -3.49
N SER A 31 -7.61 9.92 -4.74
CA SER A 31 -8.41 9.07 -5.62
C SER A 31 -7.65 7.82 -6.04
N SER A 32 -6.35 7.93 -6.34
CA SER A 32 -5.54 6.78 -6.76
C SER A 32 -5.46 5.67 -5.72
N LEU A 33 -5.39 6.00 -4.42
CA LEU A 33 -5.35 5.00 -3.34
C LEU A 33 -6.70 4.28 -3.22
N VAL A 34 -7.81 5.03 -3.26
CA VAL A 34 -9.16 4.46 -3.25
C VAL A 34 -9.37 3.55 -4.46
N THR A 35 -8.92 3.97 -5.65
CA THR A 35 -8.98 3.15 -6.87
C THR A 35 -8.24 1.83 -6.71
N ARG A 36 -6.99 1.84 -6.22
CA ARG A 36 -6.20 0.61 -6.01
C ARG A 36 -6.82 -0.30 -4.96
N ILE A 37 -7.34 0.28 -3.87
CA ILE A 37 -8.03 -0.51 -2.83
C ILE A 37 -9.29 -1.16 -3.40
N SER A 38 -10.08 -0.41 -4.18
CA SER A 38 -11.29 -0.92 -4.82
C SER A 38 -10.97 -2.04 -5.83
N GLN A 39 -9.95 -1.84 -6.66
CA GLN A 39 -9.46 -2.85 -7.60
C GLN A 39 -9.01 -4.12 -6.86
N GLY A 40 -8.17 -3.98 -5.83
CA GLY A 40 -7.69 -5.11 -5.04
C GLY A 40 -8.83 -5.83 -4.32
N ALA A 41 -9.84 -5.10 -3.82
CA ALA A 41 -11.01 -5.68 -3.18
C ALA A 41 -11.86 -6.49 -4.18
N ALA A 42 -12.02 -5.99 -5.41
CA ALA A 42 -12.71 -6.70 -6.48
C ALA A 42 -11.97 -7.99 -6.86
N GLN A 43 -10.64 -7.94 -6.99
CA GLN A 43 -9.81 -9.12 -7.25
C GLN A 43 -9.95 -10.17 -6.15
N VAL A 44 -9.85 -9.76 -4.87
CA VAL A 44 -10.04 -10.67 -3.73
C VAL A 44 -11.42 -11.33 -3.77
N LYS A 45 -12.47 -10.55 -4.01
CA LYS A 45 -13.84 -11.09 -4.08
C LYS A 45 -13.99 -12.16 -5.16
N ASN A 46 -13.49 -11.87 -6.36
CA ASN A 46 -13.57 -12.77 -7.50
C ASN A 46 -12.74 -14.04 -7.25
N GLY A 47 -11.51 -13.86 -6.76
CA GLY A 47 -10.59 -14.95 -6.46
C GLY A 47 -11.09 -15.91 -5.37
N ILE A 48 -11.60 -15.39 -4.25
CA ILE A 48 -12.19 -16.22 -3.19
C ILE A 48 -13.39 -17.02 -3.72
N THR A 49 -14.21 -16.40 -4.58
CA THR A 49 -15.34 -17.08 -5.22
C THR A 49 -14.84 -18.24 -6.10
N GLN A 50 -13.83 -17.99 -6.92
CA GLN A 50 -13.22 -19.03 -7.78
C GLN A 50 -12.60 -20.17 -6.94
N ILE A 51 -11.90 -19.84 -5.85
CA ILE A 51 -11.33 -20.83 -4.94
C ILE A 51 -12.41 -21.68 -4.27
N LYS A 52 -13.51 -21.07 -3.85
CA LYS A 52 -14.64 -21.82 -3.29
C LYS A 52 -15.20 -22.82 -4.29
N LEU A 53 -15.43 -22.40 -5.54
CA LEU A 53 -15.89 -23.29 -6.60
C LEU A 53 -14.91 -24.45 -6.85
N LEU A 54 -13.60 -24.19 -6.82
CA LEU A 54 -12.57 -25.21 -7.00
C LEU A 54 -12.55 -26.21 -5.83
N LYS A 55 -12.76 -25.76 -4.59
CA LYS A 55 -12.88 -26.64 -3.41
C LYS A 55 -14.12 -27.52 -3.51
N ASP A 56 -15.27 -26.92 -3.76
CA ASP A 56 -16.56 -27.63 -3.85
C ASP A 56 -16.52 -28.71 -4.94
N ALA A 57 -16.00 -28.36 -6.13
CA ALA A 57 -15.82 -29.32 -7.22
C ALA A 57 -14.83 -30.44 -6.85
N LYS A 58 -13.81 -30.16 -6.04
CA LYS A 58 -12.81 -31.15 -5.66
C LYS A 58 -13.32 -32.13 -4.61
N GLU A 59 -14.08 -31.66 -3.64
CA GLU A 59 -14.69 -32.50 -2.60
C GLU A 59 -15.63 -33.55 -3.20
N ILE A 60 -16.32 -33.20 -4.30
CA ILE A 60 -17.20 -34.10 -5.05
C ILE A 60 -16.42 -35.23 -5.77
N VAL A 61 -15.17 -34.97 -6.22
CA VAL A 61 -14.44 -35.83 -7.17
C VAL A 61 -13.31 -36.69 -6.53
N SER A 62 -13.19 -36.72 -5.19
CA SER A 62 -12.26 -37.57 -4.39
C SER A 62 -10.83 -37.03 -4.07
N LYS A 63 -10.27 -37.65 -3.02
CA LYS A 63 -9.05 -37.38 -2.21
C LYS A 63 -7.73 -37.18 -2.99
N VAL A 64 -7.58 -36.08 -3.74
CA VAL A 64 -6.25 -35.65 -4.21
C VAL A 64 -5.71 -34.57 -3.28
N ASN A 65 -4.95 -35.02 -2.27
CA ASN A 65 -4.40 -34.17 -1.21
C ASN A 65 -3.53 -33.01 -1.74
N THR A 66 -2.84 -33.20 -2.87
CA THR A 66 -1.92 -32.19 -3.43
C THR A 66 -2.65 -30.98 -4.01
N VAL A 67 -3.73 -31.19 -4.77
CA VAL A 67 -4.54 -30.11 -5.33
C VAL A 67 -5.27 -29.34 -4.22
N LEU A 68 -5.80 -30.04 -3.21
CA LEU A 68 -6.46 -29.38 -2.08
C LEU A 68 -5.47 -28.50 -1.29
N ARG A 69 -4.23 -28.99 -1.08
CA ARG A 69 -3.15 -28.20 -0.48
C ARG A 69 -2.89 -26.93 -1.31
N ASP A 70 -2.72 -27.06 -2.62
CA ASP A 70 -2.42 -25.91 -3.49
C ASP A 70 -3.57 -24.88 -3.46
N VAL A 71 -4.83 -25.33 -3.47
CA VAL A 71 -6.01 -24.46 -3.33
C VAL A 71 -6.05 -23.76 -1.98
N ASN A 72 -5.65 -24.42 -0.89
CA ASN A 72 -5.55 -23.80 0.43
C ASN A 72 -4.42 -22.75 0.50
N GLU A 73 -3.28 -23.01 -0.14
CA GLU A 73 -2.20 -22.02 -0.25
C GLU A 73 -2.66 -20.76 -1.01
N ILE A 74 -3.47 -20.95 -2.06
CA ILE A 74 -4.04 -19.84 -2.82
C ILE A 74 -5.10 -19.07 -2.02
N GLU A 75 -5.91 -19.74 -1.21
CA GLU A 75 -6.82 -19.08 -0.28
C GLU A 75 -6.08 -18.20 0.73
N GLU A 76 -4.94 -18.67 1.24
CA GLU A 76 -4.10 -17.89 2.14
C GLU A 76 -3.52 -16.65 1.43
N ILE A 77 -3.17 -16.75 0.15
CA ILE A 77 -2.76 -15.61 -0.68
C ILE A 77 -3.84 -14.52 -0.70
N TYR A 78 -5.11 -14.87 -0.98
CA TYR A 78 -6.21 -13.89 -0.96
C TYR A 78 -6.46 -13.32 0.45
N THR A 79 -6.25 -14.14 1.49
CA THR A 79 -6.29 -13.68 2.88
C THR A 79 -5.20 -12.65 3.18
N ILE A 80 -3.97 -12.87 2.71
CA ILE A 80 -2.86 -11.91 2.86
C ILE A 80 -3.18 -10.62 2.11
N GLN A 81 -3.73 -10.70 0.89
CA GLN A 81 -4.14 -9.51 0.14
C GLN A 81 -5.17 -8.69 0.93
N THR A 82 -6.19 -9.35 1.49
CA THR A 82 -7.20 -8.68 2.32
C THR A 82 -6.56 -7.92 3.48
N LYS A 83 -5.56 -8.51 4.13
CA LYS A 83 -4.79 -7.85 5.19
C LYS A 83 -4.01 -6.64 4.69
N ILE A 84 -3.40 -6.70 3.50
CA ILE A 84 -2.69 -5.57 2.87
C ILE A 84 -3.65 -4.39 2.62
N LEU A 85 -4.83 -4.67 2.05
CA LEU A 85 -5.85 -3.65 1.77
C LEU A 85 -6.33 -2.97 3.06
N ASN A 86 -6.66 -3.77 4.07
CA ASN A 86 -7.13 -3.29 5.37
C ASN A 86 -6.05 -2.48 6.11
N ASN A 87 -4.81 -2.98 6.14
CA ASN A 87 -3.70 -2.26 6.77
C ASN A 87 -3.40 -0.94 6.08
N SER A 88 -3.35 -0.92 4.74
CA SER A 88 -3.07 0.30 3.98
C SER A 88 -4.13 1.37 4.27
N THR A 89 -5.40 0.99 4.22
CA THR A 89 -6.54 1.89 4.52
C THR A 89 -6.46 2.43 5.95
N ARG A 90 -6.29 1.53 6.93
CA ARG A 90 -6.24 1.88 8.36
C ARG A 90 -5.04 2.77 8.67
N SER A 91 -3.87 2.44 8.14
CA SER A 91 -2.64 3.17 8.41
C SER A 91 -2.69 4.59 7.84
N VAL A 92 -3.10 4.75 6.59
CA VAL A 92 -3.26 6.09 5.98
C VAL A 92 -4.27 6.93 6.75
N LYS A 93 -5.41 6.35 7.15
CA LYS A 93 -6.40 7.03 7.99
C LYS A 93 -5.78 7.49 9.31
N LYS A 94 -5.14 6.59 10.06
CA LYS A 94 -4.51 6.92 11.36
C LYS A 94 -3.44 8.00 11.23
N ILE A 95 -2.59 7.92 10.20
CA ILE A 95 -1.54 8.92 9.95
C ILE A 95 -2.17 10.29 9.67
N ARG A 96 -3.22 10.35 8.84
CA ARG A 96 -3.98 11.58 8.58
C ARG A 96 -4.60 12.15 9.86
N ASP A 97 -5.19 11.30 10.68
CA ASP A 97 -5.88 11.69 11.92
C ASP A 97 -4.93 12.29 12.96
N THR A 98 -3.61 12.07 12.85
CA THR A 98 -2.62 12.74 13.72
C THR A 98 -2.59 14.26 13.54
N LYS A 99 -3.01 14.77 12.36
CA LYS A 99 -2.93 16.20 11.99
C LYS A 99 -1.51 16.80 12.09
N LEU A 100 -0.46 15.96 12.06
CA LEU A 100 0.95 16.38 12.17
C LEU A 100 1.69 16.40 10.83
N PHE A 101 0.96 16.19 9.73
CA PHE A 101 1.47 16.15 8.37
C PHE A 101 0.80 17.22 7.51
N THR A 102 1.60 17.87 6.68
CA THR A 102 1.11 18.76 5.62
C THR A 102 0.44 17.95 4.50
N THR A 103 -0.38 18.60 3.68
CA THR A 103 -1.02 17.92 2.56
C THR A 103 -0.03 17.32 1.56
N LYS A 104 1.08 18.01 1.30
CA LYS A 104 2.17 17.49 0.45
C LYS A 104 2.77 16.20 1.01
N GLU A 105 2.95 16.13 2.33
CA GLU A 105 3.46 14.92 2.99
C GLU A 105 2.44 13.78 2.94
N LEU A 106 1.15 14.06 3.15
CA LEU A 106 0.08 13.08 3.00
C LEU A 106 0.01 12.53 1.57
N ASN A 107 0.23 13.35 0.55
CA ASN A 107 0.32 12.89 -0.83
C ASN A 107 1.50 11.94 -1.04
N ASN A 108 2.65 12.22 -0.44
CA ASN A 108 3.81 11.33 -0.50
C ASN A 108 3.58 10.01 0.25
N ILE A 109 2.92 10.07 1.42
CA ILE A 109 2.49 8.88 2.16
C ILE A 109 1.58 8.00 1.29
N ASN A 110 0.55 8.60 0.67
CA ASN A 110 -0.36 7.90 -0.24
C ASN A 110 0.40 7.24 -1.40
N LYS A 111 1.37 7.95 -2.00
CA LYS A 111 2.23 7.37 -3.06
C LYS A 111 3.02 6.17 -2.58
N SER A 112 3.57 6.19 -1.35
CA SER A 112 4.28 5.03 -0.79
C SER A 112 3.36 3.82 -0.61
N TYR A 113 2.12 4.01 -0.13
CA TYR A 113 1.16 2.92 -0.02
C TYR A 113 0.69 2.40 -1.38
N ASN A 114 0.51 3.29 -2.36
CA ASN A 114 0.17 2.91 -3.72
C ASN A 114 1.21 1.95 -4.34
N LEU A 115 2.50 2.17 -4.10
CA LEU A 115 3.55 1.26 -4.60
C LEU A 115 3.43 -0.14 -3.99
N VAL A 116 3.11 -0.24 -2.70
CA VAL A 116 2.90 -1.53 -2.03
C VAL A 116 1.66 -2.23 -2.59
N LEU A 117 0.56 -1.50 -2.76
CA LEU A 117 -0.67 -2.03 -3.32
C LEU A 117 -0.51 -2.50 -4.76
N ASP A 118 0.29 -1.79 -5.57
CA ASP A 118 0.54 -2.17 -6.96
C ASP A 118 1.30 -3.46 -7.10
N ASN A 119 2.31 -3.66 -6.26
CA ASN A 119 3.03 -4.91 -6.23
C ASN A 119 2.09 -6.06 -5.82
N ALA A 120 1.26 -5.83 -4.80
CA ALA A 120 0.32 -6.83 -4.31
C ALA A 120 -0.76 -7.19 -5.36
N ILE A 121 -1.30 -6.20 -6.07
CA ILE A 121 -2.24 -6.39 -7.19
C ILE A 121 -1.58 -7.17 -8.33
N LYS A 122 -0.34 -6.86 -8.69
CA LYS A 122 0.39 -7.59 -9.75
C LYS A 122 0.62 -9.06 -9.38
N SER A 123 0.97 -9.36 -8.13
CA SER A 123 1.12 -10.75 -7.67
C SER A 123 -0.21 -11.50 -7.75
N LEU A 124 -1.34 -10.84 -7.47
CA LEU A 124 -2.67 -11.44 -7.68
C LEU A 124 -3.03 -11.61 -9.17
N ASP A 125 -2.70 -10.66 -10.04
CA ASP A 125 -2.92 -10.82 -11.49
C ASP A 125 -2.17 -12.06 -12.04
N ALA A 126 -0.98 -12.33 -11.50
CA ALA A 126 -0.21 -13.52 -11.84
C ALA A 126 -0.86 -14.81 -11.33
N LEU A 127 -1.45 -14.77 -10.13
CA LEU A 127 -2.22 -15.88 -9.57
C LEU A 127 -3.50 -16.15 -10.38
N ASP A 128 -4.25 -15.12 -10.74
CA ASP A 128 -5.50 -15.25 -11.50
C ASP A 128 -5.25 -15.90 -12.87
N LYS A 129 -4.10 -15.59 -13.50
CA LYS A 129 -3.63 -16.26 -14.73
C LYS A 129 -3.36 -17.76 -14.52
N LEU A 130 -2.77 -18.13 -13.38
CA LEU A 130 -2.58 -19.54 -13.02
C LEU A 130 -3.94 -20.24 -12.91
N LEU A 131 -4.88 -19.67 -12.16
CA LEU A 131 -6.21 -20.24 -11.92
C LEU A 131 -7.01 -20.43 -13.22
N THR A 132 -6.86 -19.50 -14.18
CA THR A 132 -7.62 -19.53 -15.43
C THR A 132 -7.08 -20.56 -16.43
N ASN A 133 -5.76 -20.64 -16.59
CA ASN A 133 -5.17 -21.32 -17.75
C ASN A 133 -4.34 -22.56 -17.42
N ASN A 134 -3.70 -22.58 -16.24
CA ASN A 134 -2.54 -23.42 -16.01
C ASN A 134 -2.65 -24.31 -14.75
N LEU A 135 -3.66 -24.09 -13.90
CA LEU A 135 -3.80 -24.78 -12.60
C LEU A 135 -3.66 -26.30 -12.72
N PHE A 136 -4.28 -26.91 -13.74
CA PHE A 136 -4.26 -28.36 -13.96
C PHE A 136 -3.29 -28.83 -15.06
N LYS A 137 -2.61 -27.89 -15.73
CA LYS A 137 -1.71 -28.20 -16.86
C LYS A 137 -0.23 -28.07 -16.49
N MET A 138 0.07 -27.27 -15.47
CA MET A 138 1.42 -27.06 -14.96
C MET A 138 1.86 -28.23 -14.08
N ASP A 139 3.14 -28.59 -14.14
CA ASP A 139 3.73 -29.59 -13.25
C ASP A 139 3.50 -29.23 -11.78
N ASP A 140 3.23 -30.23 -10.94
CA ASP A 140 2.86 -30.04 -9.53
C ASP A 140 3.95 -29.33 -8.73
N ALA A 141 5.23 -29.64 -8.97
CA ALA A 141 6.33 -29.01 -8.25
C ALA A 141 6.57 -27.58 -8.73
N GLU A 142 6.50 -27.34 -10.04
CA GLU A 142 6.62 -26.00 -10.61
C GLU A 142 5.48 -25.09 -10.13
N ARG A 143 4.24 -25.61 -10.12
CA ARG A 143 3.05 -24.89 -9.65
C ARG A 143 3.16 -24.51 -8.18
N LEU A 144 3.54 -25.45 -7.32
CA LEU A 144 3.70 -25.17 -5.90
C LEU A 144 4.81 -24.13 -5.66
N LYS A 145 5.91 -24.21 -6.39
CA LYS A 145 7.00 -23.21 -6.31
C LYS A 145 6.50 -21.83 -6.70
N PHE A 146 5.72 -21.73 -7.79
CA PHE A 146 5.12 -20.48 -8.24
C PHE A 146 4.16 -19.89 -7.19
N ILE A 147 3.24 -20.70 -6.64
CA ILE A 147 2.31 -20.26 -5.57
C ILE A 147 3.08 -19.75 -4.35
N LYS A 148 4.11 -20.48 -3.90
CA LYS A 148 4.94 -20.09 -2.76
C LYS A 148 5.66 -18.77 -2.98
N GLU A 149 6.14 -18.52 -4.20
CA GLU A 149 6.82 -17.27 -4.53
C GLU A 149 5.86 -16.08 -4.49
N LEU A 150 4.67 -16.20 -5.07
CA LEU A 150 3.64 -15.16 -4.97
C LEU A 150 3.23 -14.88 -3.53
N LYS A 151 3.09 -15.93 -2.72
CA LYS A 151 2.80 -15.80 -1.28
C LYS A 151 3.90 -15.01 -0.57
N ARG A 152 5.17 -15.29 -0.88
CA ARG A 152 6.33 -14.59 -0.32
C ARG A 152 6.34 -13.11 -0.70
N GLU A 153 6.07 -12.77 -1.96
CA GLU A 153 5.96 -11.38 -2.43
C GLU A 153 4.85 -10.60 -1.70
N LEU A 154 3.69 -11.24 -1.51
CA LEU A 154 2.57 -10.67 -0.77
C LEU A 154 2.88 -10.52 0.72
N GLN A 155 3.57 -11.47 1.33
CA GLN A 155 4.05 -11.34 2.72
C GLN A 155 5.01 -10.16 2.88
N GLN A 156 5.93 -9.96 1.93
CA GLN A 156 6.81 -8.79 1.92
C GLN A 156 6.02 -7.49 1.78
N SER A 157 5.02 -7.47 0.89
CA SER A 157 4.12 -6.32 0.72
C SER A 157 3.34 -6.03 2.01
N TYR A 158 2.87 -7.07 2.70
CA TYR A 158 2.21 -6.93 4.00
C TYR A 158 3.13 -6.33 5.05
N VAL A 159 4.36 -6.84 5.20
CA VAL A 159 5.36 -6.26 6.10
C VAL A 159 5.66 -4.81 5.73
N ALA A 160 5.76 -4.48 4.44
CA ALA A 160 5.97 -3.12 3.98
C ALA A 160 4.84 -2.16 4.46
N THR A 161 3.58 -2.60 4.48
CA THR A 161 2.49 -1.77 5.04
C THR A 161 2.71 -1.44 6.52
N GLN A 162 3.24 -2.38 7.30
CA GLN A 162 3.53 -2.20 8.73
C GLN A 162 4.72 -1.27 8.94
N VAL A 163 5.79 -1.47 8.17
CA VAL A 163 7.00 -0.63 8.23
C VAL A 163 6.67 0.82 7.86
N LEU A 164 5.87 1.05 6.81
CA LEU A 164 5.40 2.39 6.45
C LEU A 164 4.61 3.02 7.59
N TYR A 165 3.69 2.28 8.21
CA TYR A 165 2.91 2.79 9.34
C TYR A 165 3.81 3.23 10.50
N THR A 166 4.70 2.35 10.96
CA THR A 166 5.63 2.64 12.06
C THR A 166 6.51 3.85 11.74
N LYS A 167 7.05 3.94 10.52
CA LYS A 167 7.86 5.07 10.08
C LYS A 167 7.13 6.41 10.24
N TYR A 168 5.89 6.50 9.75
CA TYR A 168 5.14 7.76 9.79
C TYR A 168 4.61 8.06 11.19
N ILE A 169 4.19 7.07 11.98
CA ILE A 169 3.78 7.32 13.37
C ILE A 169 4.95 7.80 14.22
N ASN A 170 6.13 7.20 14.12
CA ASN A 170 7.32 7.67 14.84
C ASN A 170 7.67 9.12 14.46
N MET A 171 7.51 9.49 13.19
CA MET A 171 7.69 10.88 12.75
C MET A 171 6.65 11.81 13.37
N ALA A 172 5.39 11.38 13.45
CA ALA A 172 4.32 12.14 14.10
C ALA A 172 4.63 12.36 15.59
N GLU A 173 4.99 11.30 16.31
CA GLU A 173 5.34 11.37 17.72
C GLU A 173 6.50 12.32 18.01
N GLN A 174 7.55 12.29 17.18
CA GLN A 174 8.68 13.23 17.30
C GLN A 174 8.23 14.69 17.11
N ARG A 175 7.33 14.96 16.16
CA ARG A 175 6.76 16.30 15.94
C ARG A 175 5.91 16.76 17.13
N ALA A 176 5.06 15.88 17.65
CA ALA A 176 4.24 16.16 18.82
C ALA A 176 5.10 16.53 20.04
N ARG A 177 6.17 15.76 20.30
CA ARG A 177 7.12 16.05 21.38
C ARG A 177 7.76 17.42 21.21
N LYS A 178 8.25 17.76 20.02
CA LYS A 178 8.84 19.08 19.73
C LYS A 178 7.88 20.24 20.00
N GLN A 179 6.61 20.08 19.63
CA GLN A 179 5.58 21.10 19.89
C GLN A 179 5.31 21.29 21.39
N ILE A 180 5.33 20.20 22.17
CA ILE A 180 5.17 20.26 23.63
C ILE A 180 6.37 20.99 24.25
N PHE A 181 7.60 20.59 23.91
CA PHE A 181 8.81 21.22 24.46
C PHE A 181 8.91 22.71 24.14
N ALA A 182 8.54 23.11 22.92
CA ALA A 182 8.53 24.52 22.53
C ALA A 182 7.48 25.35 23.29
N LYS A 183 6.35 24.75 23.69
CA LYS A 183 5.36 25.44 24.53
C LYS A 183 5.85 25.60 25.97
N THR A 184 6.51 24.58 26.51
CA THR A 184 7.01 24.60 27.88
C THR A 184 8.24 25.50 28.07
N SER A 185 9.05 25.74 27.03
CA SER A 185 10.20 26.64 27.12
C SER A 185 9.86 28.13 27.04
N ASN A 186 8.62 28.46 26.67
CA ASN A 186 8.11 29.83 26.56
C ASN A 186 7.24 30.24 27.76
N LEU A 187 7.19 29.40 28.80
CA LEU A 187 6.56 29.65 30.10
C LEU A 187 7.66 29.91 31.14
#